data_AF-A0A257SKS1-F1
#
_entry.id   AF-A0A257SKS1-F1
#
_cell.length_a   1.000
_cell.length_b   1.000
_cell.length_c   1.000
_cell.angle_alpha   90.00
_cell.angle_beta   90.00
_cell.angle_gamma   90.00
#
_symmetry.space_group_name_H-M   'P 1'
#
loop_
_entity.id
_entity.type
_entity.pdbx_description
1 polymer ?
#
loop_
_entity_poly.entity_id
_entity_poly.type
_entity_poly.pdbx_seq_one_letter_code
_entity_poly.pdbx_strand_id
1 'polypeptide(L)'
;MITAQGQLDLANAKMSVGQGTILDVRSAEVALGQAQIAALTAHNNVELAKVTLYQQIGVPEPPGGVELTTTFPVETSNFSLDSLLDMARGQNPAIRALRSQERAASLGVRTAQARYTPTLTVSTGWGGNAYQYTNSDYLVGRAQAATLGSYSGCLQTDSIRTAVGLGAYPCGSGTLTGAEIQSIRSGNSVFPFKFTRSPLSISAGLSLPIFDG
;
A
#
# COMPACT_ATOMS: atom_id res chain seq x y z
N MET A 1 -11.35 57.18 -0.09
CA MET A 1 -10.43 57.82 -1.06
C MET A 1 -10.91 59.21 -1.48
N ILE A 2 -12.17 59.40 -1.89
CA ILE A 2 -12.71 60.71 -2.31
C ILE A 2 -12.53 61.80 -1.23
N THR A 3 -12.72 61.45 0.03
CA THR A 3 -12.58 62.38 1.17
C THR A 3 -11.13 62.81 1.43
N ALA A 4 -10.16 61.91 1.31
CA ALA A 4 -8.74 62.19 1.54
C ALA A 4 -8.11 62.98 0.37
N GLN A 5 -8.51 62.67 -0.87
CA GLN A 5 -8.09 63.44 -2.04
C GLN A 5 -8.62 64.88 -1.97
N GLY A 6 -9.91 65.05 -1.65
CA GLY A 6 -10.50 66.38 -1.49
C GLY A 6 -9.85 67.21 -0.38
N GLN A 7 -9.31 66.57 0.67
CA GLN A 7 -8.54 67.25 1.72
C GLN A 7 -7.17 67.73 1.23
N LEU A 8 -6.47 66.94 0.41
CA LEU A 8 -5.22 67.36 -0.23
C LEU A 8 -5.44 68.51 -1.21
N ASP A 9 -6.48 68.43 -2.04
CA ASP A 9 -6.83 69.47 -3.01
C ASP A 9 -7.18 70.79 -2.31
N LEU A 10 -7.92 70.73 -1.20
CA LEU A 10 -8.22 71.89 -0.36
C LEU A 10 -6.96 72.48 0.29
N ALA A 11 -6.06 71.64 0.81
CA ALA A 11 -4.81 72.09 1.41
C ALA A 11 -3.91 72.80 0.38
N ASN A 12 -3.81 72.25 -0.84
CA ASN A 12 -3.10 72.86 -1.96
C ASN A 12 -3.71 74.20 -2.37
N ALA A 13 -5.04 74.30 -2.44
CA ALA A 13 -5.74 75.53 -2.77
C ALA A 13 -5.55 76.62 -1.70
N LYS A 14 -5.52 76.27 -0.41
CA LYS A 14 -5.24 77.23 0.68
C LYS A 14 -3.79 77.71 0.67
N MET A 15 -2.85 76.83 0.33
CA MET A 15 -1.43 77.18 0.22
C MET A 15 -1.17 78.14 -0.95
N SER A 16 -1.82 77.96 -2.11
CA SER A 16 -1.62 78.82 -3.29
C SER A 16 -2.10 80.27 -3.10
N VAL A 17 -3.06 80.49 -2.20
CA VAL A 17 -3.54 81.83 -1.80
C VAL A 17 -2.88 82.37 -0.52
N GLY A 18 -1.86 81.68 0.01
CA GLY A 18 -1.10 82.09 1.20
C GLY A 18 -1.84 81.92 2.54
N GLN A 19 -2.94 81.17 2.57
CA GLN A 19 -3.77 80.93 3.77
C GLN A 19 -3.48 79.57 4.45
N GLY A 20 -2.44 78.84 4.03
CA GLY A 20 -2.06 77.55 4.59
C GLY A 20 -0.54 77.33 4.57
N THR A 21 -0.06 76.30 5.26
CA THR A 21 1.37 75.99 5.38
C THR A 21 1.78 74.80 4.52
N ILE A 22 3.07 74.72 4.18
CA ILE A 22 3.66 73.53 3.52
C ILE A 22 3.43 72.27 4.38
N LEU A 23 3.48 72.42 5.70
CA LEU A 23 3.27 71.31 6.62
C LEU A 23 1.84 70.73 6.50
N ASP A 24 0.83 71.58 6.31
CA ASP A 24 -0.56 71.14 6.09
C ASP A 24 -0.69 70.30 4.82
N VAL A 25 -0.05 70.73 3.72
CA VAL A 25 -0.01 69.97 2.46
C VAL A 25 0.68 68.62 2.66
N ARG A 26 1.86 68.60 3.30
CA ARG A 26 2.57 67.33 3.58
C ARG A 26 1.78 66.39 4.47
N SER A 27 1.05 66.92 5.46
CA SER A 27 0.18 66.09 6.32
C SER A 27 -0.99 65.49 5.53
N ALA A 28 -1.58 66.24 4.60
CA ALA A 28 -2.65 65.77 3.73
C ALA A 28 -2.15 64.74 2.70
N GLU A 29 -0.92 64.89 2.18
CA GLU A 29 -0.27 63.90 1.32
C GLU A 29 -0.06 62.57 2.06
N VAL A 30 0.40 62.61 3.32
CA VAL A 30 0.56 61.41 4.15
C VAL A 30 -0.80 60.74 4.42
N ALA A 31 -1.84 61.53 4.75
CA ALA A 31 -3.18 61.02 4.98
C ALA A 31 -3.77 60.34 3.72
N LEU A 32 -3.54 60.92 2.54
CA LEU A 32 -3.92 60.31 1.27
C LEU A 32 -3.16 58.99 1.03
N GLY A 33 -1.84 58.98 1.24
CA GLY A 33 -1.03 57.77 1.10
C GLY A 33 -1.48 56.64 2.03
N GLN A 34 -1.78 56.95 3.29
CA GLN A 34 -2.34 56.00 4.25
C GLN A 34 -3.71 55.47 3.78
N ALA A 35 -4.59 56.34 3.28
CA ALA A 35 -5.90 55.94 2.77
C ALA A 35 -5.81 55.05 1.51
N GLN A 36 -4.82 55.28 0.64
CA GLN A 36 -4.54 54.42 -0.52
C GLN A 36 -4.04 53.04 -0.09
N ILE A 37 -3.11 52.98 0.86
CA ILE A 37 -2.62 51.71 1.42
C ILE A 37 -3.77 50.93 2.07
N ALA A 38 -4.62 51.61 2.85
CA ALA A 38 -5.79 51.01 3.48
C ALA A 38 -6.79 50.46 2.45
N ALA A 39 -7.02 51.18 1.34
CA ALA A 39 -7.89 50.71 0.26
C ALA A 39 -7.30 49.47 -0.44
N LEU A 40 -5.99 49.48 -0.73
CA LEU A 40 -5.30 48.35 -1.36
C LEU A 40 -5.31 47.10 -0.46
N THR A 41 -5.04 47.27 0.83
CA THR A 41 -5.12 46.15 1.79
C THR A 41 -6.54 45.63 1.93
N ALA A 42 -7.54 46.51 1.99
CA ALA A 42 -8.94 46.09 1.99
C ALA A 42 -9.32 45.30 0.73
N HIS A 43 -8.86 45.73 -0.44
CA HIS A 43 -9.09 45.02 -1.70
C HIS A 43 -8.42 43.64 -1.70
N ASN A 44 -7.15 43.55 -1.31
CA ASN A 44 -6.44 42.28 -1.21
C ASN A 44 -7.08 41.32 -0.21
N ASN A 45 -7.59 41.83 0.93
CA ASN A 45 -8.29 41.01 1.91
C ASN A 45 -9.57 40.37 1.35
N VAL A 46 -10.29 41.09 0.49
CA VAL A 46 -11.47 40.54 -0.20
C VAL A 46 -11.06 39.43 -1.17
N GLU A 47 -10.00 39.63 -1.97
CA GLU A 47 -9.51 38.60 -2.90
C GLU A 47 -9.01 37.35 -2.14
N LEU A 48 -8.29 37.51 -1.05
CA LEU A 48 -7.85 36.41 -0.19
C LEU A 48 -9.03 35.67 0.46
N ALA A 49 -10.05 36.41 0.92
CA ALA A 49 -11.25 35.81 1.50
C ALA A 49 -12.02 34.97 0.47
N LYS A 50 -12.14 35.44 -0.79
CA LYS A 50 -12.76 34.67 -1.88
C LYS A 50 -12.00 33.38 -2.15
N VAL A 51 -10.67 33.45 -2.30
CA VAL A 51 -9.84 32.25 -2.54
C VAL A 51 -9.97 31.27 -1.38
N THR A 52 -9.94 31.76 -0.14
CA THR A 52 -10.11 30.91 1.06
C THR A 52 -11.48 30.23 1.07
N LEU A 53 -12.54 30.95 0.71
CA LEU A 53 -13.89 30.39 0.60
C LEU A 53 -13.93 29.25 -0.44
N TYR A 54 -13.42 29.49 -1.65
CA TYR A 54 -13.40 28.47 -2.72
C TYR A 54 -12.59 27.23 -2.32
N GLN A 55 -11.46 27.42 -1.63
CA GLN A 55 -10.68 26.31 -1.07
C GLN A 55 -11.47 25.52 -0.03
N GLN A 56 -12.23 26.18 0.83
CA GLN A 56 -13.02 25.53 1.88
C GLN A 56 -14.23 24.76 1.34
N ILE A 57 -14.91 25.28 0.32
CA ILE A 57 -16.06 24.60 -0.30
C ILE A 57 -15.66 23.60 -1.39
N GLY A 58 -14.39 23.62 -1.82
CA GLY A 58 -13.83 22.67 -2.80
C GLY A 58 -14.30 22.90 -4.23
N VAL A 59 -14.66 24.13 -4.59
CA VAL A 59 -15.17 24.49 -5.93
C VAL A 59 -14.17 25.45 -6.59
N PRO A 60 -13.79 25.24 -7.87
CA PRO A 60 -12.95 26.21 -8.58
C PRO A 60 -13.68 27.55 -8.74
N GLU A 61 -12.93 28.64 -8.80
CA GLU A 61 -13.52 29.97 -9.00
C GLU A 61 -14.29 30.01 -10.34
N PRO A 62 -15.59 30.36 -10.33
CA PRO A 62 -16.39 30.41 -11.55
C PRO A 62 -15.92 31.55 -12.46
N PRO A 63 -15.94 31.35 -13.80
CA PRO A 63 -15.66 32.42 -14.75
C PRO A 63 -16.73 33.51 -14.61
N GLY A 64 -16.34 34.66 -14.05
CA GLY A 64 -17.24 35.78 -13.72
C GLY A 64 -17.22 36.21 -12.25
N GLY A 65 -16.56 35.45 -11.37
CA GLY A 65 -16.45 35.78 -9.94
C GLY A 65 -17.74 35.52 -9.16
N VAL A 66 -17.82 36.09 -7.96
CA VAL A 66 -18.98 35.96 -7.05
C VAL A 66 -19.52 37.34 -6.71
N GLU A 67 -20.85 37.46 -6.80
CA GLU A 67 -21.61 38.63 -6.37
C GLU A 67 -22.20 38.44 -4.99
N LEU A 68 -22.19 39.50 -4.19
CA LEU A 68 -22.83 39.52 -2.88
C LEU A 68 -24.34 39.67 -3.06
N THR A 69 -25.12 38.70 -2.56
CA THR A 69 -26.57 38.85 -2.39
C THR A 69 -26.88 39.28 -0.96
N THR A 70 -27.87 40.16 -0.79
CA THR A 70 -28.29 40.69 0.51
C THR A 70 -29.54 39.99 1.07
N THR A 71 -30.14 39.08 0.31
CA THR A 71 -31.34 38.35 0.71
C THR A 71 -31.07 36.86 0.74
N PHE A 72 -31.14 36.29 1.94
CA PHE A 72 -31.13 34.85 2.15
C PHE A 72 -32.46 34.46 2.80
N PRO A 73 -33.20 33.49 2.26
CA PRO A 73 -34.36 32.95 2.95
C PRO A 73 -33.88 32.27 4.23
N VAL A 74 -34.26 32.83 5.38
CA VAL A 74 -33.99 32.22 6.69
C VAL A 74 -35.10 31.24 6.98
N GLU A 75 -34.84 29.95 6.77
CA GLU A 75 -35.73 28.91 7.25
C GLU A 75 -35.49 28.71 8.76
N THR A 76 -36.48 29.07 9.57
CA THR A 76 -36.45 28.75 11.00
C THR A 76 -36.78 27.27 11.18
N SER A 77 -35.76 26.44 11.40
CA SER A 77 -35.98 25.03 11.72
C SER A 77 -36.52 24.86 13.14
N ASN A 78 -37.65 24.16 13.28
CA ASN A 78 -38.32 23.88 14.54
C ASN A 78 -37.76 22.61 15.23
N PHE A 79 -36.47 22.60 15.56
CA PHE A 79 -35.90 21.49 16.33
C PHE A 79 -36.28 21.58 17.82
N SER A 80 -36.71 20.47 18.41
CA SER A 80 -36.83 20.36 19.87
C SER A 80 -35.47 20.01 20.50
N LEU A 81 -35.24 20.47 21.74
CA LEU A 81 -34.00 20.18 22.48
C LEU A 81 -33.76 18.67 22.61
N ASP A 82 -34.80 17.90 22.94
CA ASP A 82 -34.70 16.44 23.10
C ASP A 82 -34.27 15.76 21.78
N SER A 83 -34.84 16.19 20.65
CA SER A 83 -34.46 15.69 19.33
C SER A 83 -33.00 15.98 19.00
N LEU A 84 -32.47 17.14 19.38
CA LEU A 84 -31.07 17.50 19.15
C LEU A 84 -30.13 16.68 20.04
N LEU A 85 -30.51 16.41 21.29
CA LEU A 85 -29.72 15.60 22.20
C LEU A 85 -29.65 14.15 21.74
N ASP A 86 -30.75 13.58 21.25
CA ASP A 86 -30.76 12.22 20.71
C ASP A 86 -29.95 12.12 19.40
N MET A 87 -30.08 13.11 18.51
CA MET A 87 -29.25 13.20 17.31
C MET A 87 -27.76 13.32 17.68
N ALA A 88 -27.41 14.17 18.64
CA ALA A 88 -26.03 14.32 19.10
C ALA A 88 -25.49 13.00 19.68
N ARG A 89 -26.25 12.28 20.51
CA ARG A 89 -25.83 10.98 21.08
C ARG A 89 -25.64 9.88 20.04
N GLY A 90 -26.41 9.93 18.94
CA GLY A 90 -26.34 8.95 17.85
C GLY A 90 -25.28 9.27 16.79
N GLN A 91 -25.14 10.55 16.43
CA GLN A 91 -24.37 10.97 15.25
C GLN A 91 -23.07 11.71 15.58
N ASN A 92 -22.86 12.18 16.81
CA ASN A 92 -21.64 12.92 17.15
C ASN A 92 -20.39 12.02 17.01
N PRO A 93 -19.45 12.36 16.11
CA PRO A 93 -18.28 11.54 15.84
C PRO A 93 -17.33 11.45 17.04
N ALA A 94 -17.26 12.48 17.89
CA ALA A 94 -16.44 12.44 19.10
C ALA A 94 -16.97 11.41 20.10
N ILE A 95 -18.29 11.33 20.29
CA ILE A 95 -18.92 10.31 21.15
C ILE A 95 -18.67 8.90 20.58
N ARG A 96 -18.80 8.73 19.25
CA ARG A 96 -18.51 7.44 18.59
C ARG A 96 -17.04 7.03 18.74
N ALA A 97 -16.12 7.98 18.65
CA ALA A 97 -14.69 7.74 18.86
C ALA A 97 -14.42 7.29 20.30
N LEU A 98 -14.98 7.99 21.30
CA LEU A 98 -14.85 7.63 22.71
C LEU A 98 -15.41 6.24 23.02
N ARG A 99 -16.60 5.89 22.52
CA ARG A 99 -17.18 4.54 22.65
C ARG A 99 -16.31 3.46 22.01
N SER A 100 -15.67 3.77 20.89
CA SER A 100 -14.76 2.84 20.22
C SER A 100 -13.47 2.63 21.02
N GLN A 101 -12.95 3.69 21.66
CA GLN A 101 -11.81 3.60 22.57
C GLN A 101 -12.15 2.80 23.83
N GLU A 102 -13.31 3.03 24.43
CA GLU A 102 -13.82 2.23 25.55
C GLU A 102 -13.92 0.75 25.18
N ARG A 103 -14.50 0.44 24.02
CA ARG A 103 -14.57 -0.94 23.51
C ARG A 103 -13.17 -1.54 23.31
N ALA A 104 -12.25 -0.81 22.72
CA ALA A 104 -10.87 -1.26 22.54
C ALA A 104 -10.18 -1.54 23.90
N ALA A 105 -10.35 -0.67 24.88
CA ALA A 105 -9.83 -0.88 26.24
C ALA A 105 -10.44 -2.13 26.89
N SER A 106 -11.76 -2.34 26.75
CA SER A 106 -12.44 -3.53 27.28
C SER A 106 -11.94 -4.82 26.62
N LEU A 107 -11.66 -4.78 25.31
CA LEU A 107 -11.03 -5.90 24.59
C LEU A 107 -9.59 -6.10 25.03
N GLY A 108 -8.86 -5.02 25.34
CA GLY A 108 -7.54 -5.07 25.97
C GLY A 108 -7.56 -5.86 27.28
N VAL A 109 -8.52 -5.59 28.16
CA VAL A 109 -8.70 -6.36 29.42
C VAL A 109 -9.02 -7.83 29.12
N ARG A 110 -9.95 -8.10 28.19
CA ARG A 110 -10.30 -9.47 27.80
C ARG A 110 -9.13 -10.24 27.19
N THR A 111 -8.30 -9.60 26.38
CA THR A 111 -7.10 -10.23 25.80
C THR A 111 -6.05 -10.51 26.87
N ALA A 112 -5.88 -9.61 27.85
CA ALA A 112 -5.03 -9.87 29.01
C ALA A 112 -5.54 -11.07 29.83
N GLN A 113 -6.86 -11.15 30.07
CA GLN A 113 -7.49 -12.30 30.72
C GLN A 113 -7.38 -13.59 29.89
N ALA A 114 -7.48 -13.52 28.56
CA ALA A 114 -7.37 -14.68 27.68
C ALA A 114 -5.97 -15.32 27.73
N ARG A 115 -4.92 -14.58 28.12
CA ARG A 115 -3.60 -15.17 28.39
C ARG A 115 -3.63 -16.20 29.53
N TYR A 116 -4.66 -16.17 30.37
CA TYR A 116 -4.88 -17.14 31.42
C TYR A 116 -5.65 -18.39 30.97
N THR A 117 -5.94 -18.51 29.66
CA THR A 117 -6.68 -19.65 29.11
C THR A 117 -5.78 -20.56 28.25
N PRO A 118 -6.14 -21.84 28.08
CA PRO A 118 -5.40 -22.76 27.24
C PRO A 118 -5.34 -22.29 25.78
N THR A 119 -4.20 -22.49 25.12
CA THR A 119 -4.07 -22.23 23.67
C THR A 119 -3.99 -23.56 22.91
N LEU A 120 -4.86 -23.75 21.92
CA LEU A 120 -4.77 -24.87 20.97
C LEU A 120 -4.21 -24.37 19.64
N THR A 121 -3.05 -24.89 19.26
CA THR A 121 -2.43 -24.61 17.95
C THR A 121 -2.51 -25.86 17.09
N VAL A 122 -3.02 -25.72 15.86
CA VAL A 122 -3.08 -26.80 14.87
C VAL A 122 -2.25 -26.39 13.67
N SER A 123 -1.39 -27.29 13.19
CA SER A 123 -0.52 -27.09 12.03
C SER A 123 -0.71 -28.24 11.05
N THR A 124 -0.80 -27.89 9.76
CA THR A 124 -0.98 -28.86 8.67
C THR A 124 0.00 -28.55 7.55
N GLY A 125 0.75 -29.55 7.09
CA GLY A 125 1.69 -29.44 5.99
C GLY A 125 1.28 -30.32 4.81
N TRP A 126 1.18 -29.72 3.63
CA TRP A 126 0.97 -30.42 2.36
C TRP A 126 1.88 -29.79 1.29
N GLY A 127 2.56 -30.61 0.49
CA GLY A 127 3.47 -30.14 -0.55
C GLY A 127 4.03 -31.28 -1.40
N GLY A 128 4.86 -30.92 -2.37
CA GLY A 128 5.52 -31.87 -3.26
C GLY A 128 6.63 -31.19 -4.06
N ASN A 129 7.62 -31.97 -4.49
CA ASN A 129 8.78 -31.47 -5.23
C ASN A 129 8.85 -32.15 -6.60
N ALA A 130 9.28 -31.41 -7.62
CA ALA A 130 9.57 -31.95 -8.95
C ALA A 130 11.04 -31.64 -9.28
N TYR A 131 11.84 -32.66 -9.53
CA TYR A 131 13.24 -32.53 -9.91
C TYR A 131 13.45 -33.04 -11.33
N GLN A 132 14.17 -32.27 -12.13
CA GLN A 132 14.57 -32.62 -13.49
C GLN A 132 16.03 -32.19 -13.68
N TYR A 133 16.84 -33.06 -14.26
CA TYR A 133 18.20 -32.73 -14.66
C TYR A 133 18.16 -31.75 -15.83
N THR A 134 18.85 -30.61 -15.72
CA THR A 134 18.95 -29.61 -16.79
C THR A 134 19.63 -30.21 -18.03
N ASN A 135 20.63 -31.07 -17.83
CA ASN A 135 21.30 -31.79 -18.90
C ASN A 135 20.93 -33.28 -18.86
N SER A 136 20.11 -33.73 -19.82
CA SER A 136 19.72 -35.14 -19.95
C SER A 136 20.84 -36.03 -20.51
N ASP A 137 21.86 -35.47 -21.18
CA ASP A 137 23.02 -36.22 -21.66
C ASP A 137 23.84 -36.81 -20.52
N TYR A 138 23.84 -36.16 -19.35
CA TYR A 138 24.50 -36.68 -18.17
C TYR A 138 23.93 -38.05 -17.75
N LEU A 139 22.61 -38.20 -17.81
CA LEU A 139 21.93 -39.46 -17.50
C LEU A 139 22.24 -40.54 -18.53
N VAL A 140 22.29 -40.16 -19.81
CA VAL A 140 22.67 -41.05 -20.92
C VAL A 140 24.12 -41.51 -20.77
N GLY A 141 25.04 -40.60 -20.45
CA GLY A 141 26.45 -40.93 -20.22
C GLY A 141 26.67 -41.89 -19.07
N ARG A 142 25.94 -41.70 -17.95
CA ARG A 142 25.95 -42.63 -16.80
C ARG A 142 25.46 -44.02 -17.19
N ALA A 143 24.35 -44.10 -17.94
CA ALA A 143 23.79 -45.38 -18.38
C ALA A 143 24.68 -46.08 -19.42
N GLN A 144 25.29 -45.32 -20.34
CA GLN A 144 26.23 -45.83 -21.32
C GLN A 144 27.48 -46.42 -20.65
N ALA A 145 28.03 -45.75 -19.63
CA ALA A 145 29.15 -46.26 -18.85
C ALA A 145 28.82 -47.58 -18.12
N ALA A 146 27.62 -47.69 -17.54
CA ALA A 146 27.15 -48.93 -16.90
C ALA A 146 26.98 -50.09 -17.92
N THR A 147 26.50 -49.77 -19.12
CA THR A 147 26.33 -50.73 -20.22
C THR A 147 27.68 -51.23 -20.73
N LEU A 148 28.65 -50.33 -20.94
CA LEU A 148 30.04 -50.66 -21.30
C LEU A 148 30.70 -51.59 -20.27
N GLY A 149 30.52 -51.29 -18.98
CA GLY A 149 31.06 -52.12 -17.90
C GLY A 149 30.44 -53.51 -17.84
N SER A 150 29.13 -53.62 -18.07
CA SER A 150 28.43 -54.90 -18.11
C SER A 150 28.86 -55.73 -19.33
N TYR A 151 29.05 -55.08 -20.48
CA TYR A 151 29.53 -55.71 -21.70
C TYR A 151 30.98 -56.21 -21.58
N SER A 152 31.90 -55.42 -21.02
CA SER A 152 33.28 -55.85 -20.83
C SER A 152 33.39 -57.02 -19.86
N GLY A 153 32.62 -57.01 -18.76
CA GLY A 153 32.53 -58.14 -17.83
C GLY A 153 31.97 -59.41 -18.49
N CYS A 154 31.00 -59.25 -19.39
CA CYS A 154 30.49 -60.38 -20.17
C CYS A 154 31.55 -60.96 -21.10
N LEU A 155 32.27 -60.14 -21.88
CA LEU A 155 33.33 -60.62 -22.78
C LEU A 155 34.45 -61.32 -22.03
N GLN A 156 34.82 -60.83 -20.85
CA GLN A 156 35.81 -61.51 -20.01
C GLN A 156 35.32 -62.91 -19.62
N THR A 157 34.05 -63.05 -19.26
CA THR A 157 33.45 -64.36 -18.96
C THR A 157 33.39 -65.27 -20.18
N ASP A 158 33.04 -64.72 -21.35
CA ASP A 158 32.98 -65.47 -22.61
C ASP A 158 34.35 -65.98 -23.08
N SER A 159 35.39 -65.15 -22.94
CA SER A 159 36.77 -65.56 -23.26
C SER A 159 37.24 -66.76 -22.44
N ILE A 160 36.83 -66.85 -21.17
CA ILE A 160 37.15 -67.99 -20.31
C ILE A 160 36.38 -69.23 -20.76
N ARG A 161 35.08 -69.08 -21.12
CA ARG A 161 34.24 -70.19 -21.60
C ARG A 161 34.77 -70.81 -22.89
N THR A 162 35.10 -69.97 -23.87
CA THR A 162 35.59 -70.44 -25.17
C THR A 162 36.96 -71.09 -25.07
N ALA A 163 37.82 -70.61 -24.16
CA ALA A 163 39.12 -71.24 -23.88
C ALA A 163 39.00 -72.69 -23.36
N VAL A 164 37.89 -73.05 -22.72
CA VAL A 164 37.61 -74.43 -22.26
C VAL A 164 36.72 -75.23 -23.23
N GLY A 165 36.57 -74.76 -24.48
CA GLY A 165 35.84 -75.47 -25.54
C GLY A 165 34.32 -75.37 -25.47
N LEU A 166 33.77 -74.50 -24.61
CA LEU A 166 32.33 -74.22 -24.58
C LEU A 166 31.94 -73.24 -25.68
N GLY A 167 30.70 -73.33 -26.16
CA GLY A 167 30.16 -72.41 -27.16
C GLY A 167 30.11 -70.95 -26.69
N ALA A 168 30.29 -70.04 -27.65
CA ALA A 168 30.29 -68.59 -27.44
C ALA A 168 28.97 -68.08 -26.85
N TYR A 169 29.08 -67.11 -25.95
CA TYR A 169 27.97 -66.47 -25.26
C TYR A 169 27.62 -65.12 -25.90
N PRO A 170 26.34 -64.84 -26.19
CA PRO A 170 25.96 -63.58 -26.82
C PRO A 170 25.98 -62.43 -25.80
N CYS A 171 27.09 -61.69 -25.76
CA CYS A 171 27.25 -60.53 -24.87
C CYS A 171 26.49 -59.25 -25.31
N GLY A 172 25.83 -59.27 -26.46
CA GLY A 172 25.10 -58.11 -26.98
C GLY A 172 26.04 -56.97 -27.39
N SER A 173 25.60 -55.72 -27.20
CA SER A 173 26.38 -54.52 -27.52
C SER A 173 26.74 -53.72 -26.27
N GLY A 174 27.97 -53.19 -26.21
CA GLY A 174 28.39 -52.24 -25.18
C GLY A 174 27.83 -50.84 -25.33
N THR A 175 26.94 -50.60 -26.31
CA THR A 175 26.34 -49.29 -26.60
C THR A 175 24.83 -49.34 -26.43
N LEU A 176 24.28 -48.27 -25.86
CA LEU A 176 22.84 -48.05 -25.81
C LEU A 176 22.29 -47.81 -27.22
N THR A 177 21.12 -48.37 -27.47
CA THR A 177 20.31 -48.11 -28.65
C THR A 177 19.67 -46.72 -28.58
N GLY A 178 19.27 -46.18 -29.74
CA GLY A 178 18.56 -44.89 -29.79
C GLY A 178 17.25 -44.89 -28.98
N ALA A 179 16.57 -46.04 -28.90
CA ALA A 179 15.36 -46.20 -28.10
C ALA A 179 15.64 -46.12 -26.59
N GLU A 180 16.74 -46.72 -26.12
CA GLU A 180 17.15 -46.66 -24.71
C GLU A 180 17.62 -45.26 -24.32
N ILE A 181 18.34 -44.58 -25.21
CA ILE A 181 18.72 -43.17 -25.00
C ILE A 181 17.46 -42.31 -24.84
N GLN A 182 16.46 -42.51 -25.69
CA GLN A 182 15.22 -41.74 -25.64
C GLN A 182 14.36 -42.09 -24.42
N SER A 183 14.38 -43.34 -23.94
CA SER A 183 13.68 -43.70 -22.71
C SER A 183 14.31 -43.03 -21.48
N ILE A 184 15.65 -42.95 -21.40
CA ILE A 184 16.37 -42.24 -20.33
C ILE A 184 16.04 -40.74 -20.35
N ARG A 185 16.02 -40.11 -21.54
CA ARG A 185 15.65 -38.70 -21.67
C ARG A 185 14.20 -38.42 -21.31
N SER A 186 13.28 -39.26 -21.76
CA SER A 186 11.86 -39.11 -21.44
C SER A 186 11.56 -39.39 -19.96
N GLY A 187 12.34 -40.25 -19.29
CA GLY A 187 12.31 -40.42 -17.84
C GLY A 187 12.67 -39.15 -17.05
N ASN A 188 13.40 -38.21 -17.66
CA ASN A 188 13.77 -36.92 -17.07
C ASN A 188 12.73 -35.81 -17.32
N SER A 189 11.52 -36.12 -17.82
CA SER A 189 10.45 -35.14 -18.14
C SER A 189 9.38 -35.04 -17.04
N VAL A 190 9.82 -34.68 -15.84
CA VAL A 190 8.99 -34.65 -14.62
C VAL A 190 8.53 -33.22 -14.29
N PHE A 191 9.31 -32.19 -14.63
CA PHE A 191 8.92 -30.79 -14.48
C PHE A 191 8.01 -30.32 -15.64
N PRO A 192 7.05 -29.39 -15.42
CA PRO A 192 6.69 -28.75 -14.15
C PRO A 192 5.55 -29.42 -13.38
N PHE A 193 4.89 -30.45 -13.93
CA PHE A 193 3.59 -30.90 -13.41
C PHE A 193 3.55 -32.30 -12.79
N LYS A 194 4.66 -33.05 -12.79
CA LYS A 194 4.74 -34.34 -12.09
C LYS A 194 5.53 -34.15 -10.79
N PHE A 195 4.82 -34.05 -9.67
CA PHE A 195 5.43 -33.85 -8.36
C PHE A 195 5.51 -35.16 -7.57
N THR A 196 6.62 -35.37 -6.89
CA THR A 196 6.73 -36.34 -5.80
C THR A 196 6.08 -35.73 -4.56
N ARG A 197 4.94 -36.27 -4.15
CA ARG A 197 4.19 -35.78 -2.98
C ARG A 197 5.02 -35.97 -1.71
N SER A 198 5.13 -34.91 -0.93
CA SER A 198 5.66 -35.00 0.44
C SER A 198 4.60 -35.65 1.34
N PRO A 199 5.00 -36.35 2.41
CA PRO A 199 4.06 -36.88 3.39
C PRO A 199 3.18 -35.75 3.95
N LEU A 200 1.87 -36.00 4.05
CA LEU A 200 0.96 -35.11 4.77
C LEU A 200 1.36 -35.10 6.25
N SER A 201 1.54 -33.91 6.82
CA SER A 201 1.76 -33.77 8.26
C SER A 201 0.62 -32.97 8.89
N ILE A 202 0.14 -33.45 10.04
CA ILE A 202 -0.81 -32.74 10.88
C ILE A 202 -0.28 -32.85 12.30
N SER A 203 -0.15 -31.72 12.98
CA SER A 203 0.23 -31.66 14.39
C SER A 203 -0.69 -30.69 15.13
N ALA A 204 -0.99 -31.02 16.38
CA ALA A 204 -1.73 -30.15 17.27
C ALA A 204 -0.99 -30.08 18.62
N GLY A 205 -0.94 -28.89 19.21
CA GLY A 205 -0.34 -28.66 20.52
C GLY A 205 -1.31 -27.88 21.40
N LEU A 206 -1.54 -28.38 22.61
CA LEU A 206 -2.29 -27.68 23.66
C LEU A 206 -1.29 -27.11 24.67
N SER A 207 -1.31 -25.79 24.86
CA SER A 207 -0.50 -25.10 25.87
C SER A 207 -1.40 -24.65 27.02
N LEU A 208 -1.06 -25.09 28.24
CA LEU A 208 -1.71 -24.71 29.47
C LEU A 208 -0.77 -23.81 30.25
N PRO A 209 -1.11 -22.53 30.48
CA PRO A 209 -0.30 -21.68 31.32
C PRO A 209 -0.40 -22.13 32.79
N ILE A 210 0.75 -22.30 33.46
CA ILE A 210 0.83 -22.62 34.90
C ILE A 210 1.08 -21.30 35.63
N PHE A 211 0.24 -21.01 36.62
CA PHE A 211 0.33 -19.79 37.42
C PHE A 211 0.85 -20.13 38.81
N ASP A 212 2.13 -19.86 39.02
CA ASP A 212 2.70 -19.80 40.35
C ASP A 212 2.44 -18.36 40.84
N GLY A 213 1.61 -18.22 41.88
CA GLY A 213 1.04 -16.95 42.35
C GLY A 213 2.04 -15.86 42.71
#